data_AF-K1RSL5-F1
#
_entry.id   AF-K1RSL5-F1
#
_cell.length_a   1.000
_cell.length_b   1.000
_cell.length_c   1.000
_cell.angle_alpha   90.00
_cell.angle_beta   90.00
_cell.angle_gamma   90.00
#
_symmetry.space_group_name_H-M   'P 1'
#
loop_
_entity.id
_entity.type
_entity.pdbx_description
1 polymer ?
#
loop_
_entity_poly.entity_id
_entity_poly.type
_entity_poly.pdbx_seq_one_letter_code
_entity_poly.pdbx_strand_id
1 'polypeptide(L)'
;MHDVADRNDRDAIGKVKPNREGLTNVDIDKLVLHWKHHAGEELLRSNIEEETIRCPDNMDDKAFDDFARECLEATFEIPSSWTETTIKQKLYDCVKKCIKKKWTLVKMGPVLEEHNRLRAKEQELTKRQKKMSKKDLIRVNDEVEQERKKVKDLERQLKQIAKEKEYLLTRLTKIAGSKLTNNNPDIADLNDDNRPTKLAEKFGQLYDDEWTDSMEELTEGELRLDDRAAIGFLLRIIMV
;
A
#
# COMPACT_ATOMS: atom_id res chain seq x y z
N MET A 1 -7.91 102.26 -58.86
CA MET A 1 -8.09 103.29 -57.81
C MET A 1 -8.61 102.54 -56.59
N HIS A 2 -7.70 102.10 -55.72
CA HIS A 2 -7.43 102.68 -54.38
C HIS A 2 -8.64 102.55 -53.45
N ASP A 3 -8.64 101.59 -52.51
CA ASP A 3 -8.18 101.70 -51.09
C ASP A 3 -9.21 102.41 -50.19
N VAL A 4 -9.47 102.10 -48.92
CA VAL A 4 -9.08 101.10 -47.91
C VAL A 4 -10.01 101.31 -46.70
N ALA A 5 -10.23 100.23 -45.91
CA ALA A 5 -10.68 100.16 -44.50
C ALA A 5 -12.14 100.53 -44.15
N ASP A 6 -12.82 99.88 -43.20
CA ASP A 6 -12.36 99.52 -41.85
C ASP A 6 -13.35 98.56 -41.11
N ARG A 7 -12.83 97.83 -40.11
CA ARG A 7 -13.45 97.16 -38.91
C ARG A 7 -14.19 95.82 -39.09
N ASN A 8 -13.62 94.71 -38.57
CA ASN A 8 -13.70 94.17 -37.19
C ASN A 8 -15.09 93.61 -36.83
N ASP A 9 -15.21 92.28 -36.78
CA ASP A 9 -15.68 91.56 -35.59
C ASP A 9 -15.43 90.05 -35.72
N ARG A 10 -14.42 89.60 -34.96
CA ARG A 10 -14.30 88.22 -34.48
C ARG A 10 -15.13 88.14 -33.19
N ASP A 11 -16.01 87.15 -33.08
CA ASP A 11 -16.32 86.40 -31.84
C ASP A 11 -17.79 85.94 -31.82
N ALA A 12 -18.03 84.63 -32.01
CA ALA A 12 -19.09 83.86 -31.36
C ALA A 12 -19.02 82.37 -31.78
N ILE A 13 -17.96 81.65 -31.39
CA ILE A 13 -18.01 80.18 -31.35
C ILE A 13 -18.77 79.82 -30.06
N GLY A 14 -20.05 79.51 -30.22
CA GLY A 14 -20.89 78.96 -29.15
C GLY A 14 -20.33 77.63 -28.67
N LYS A 15 -19.78 77.61 -27.45
CA LYS A 15 -19.43 76.40 -26.71
C LYS A 15 -20.71 75.65 -26.34
N VAL A 16 -21.08 74.61 -27.09
CA VAL A 16 -22.01 73.58 -26.60
C VAL A 16 -21.20 72.60 -25.75
N LYS A 17 -21.36 72.69 -24.42
CA LYS A 17 -20.82 71.70 -23.48
C LYS A 17 -21.53 70.35 -23.73
N PRO A 18 -20.82 69.21 -23.81
CA PRO A 18 -21.48 67.92 -23.76
C PRO A 18 -22.00 67.70 -22.34
N ASN A 19 -23.32 67.55 -22.20
CA ASN A 19 -23.98 67.18 -20.96
C ASN A 19 -23.53 65.73 -20.62
N ARG A 20 -22.53 65.57 -19.75
CA ARG A 20 -22.14 64.27 -19.19
C ARG A 20 -23.03 64.00 -17.98
N GLU A 21 -24.23 63.47 -18.22
CA GLU A 21 -24.96 62.76 -17.20
C GLU A 21 -24.29 61.39 -17.04
N GLY A 22 -23.45 61.24 -16.01
CA GLY A 22 -22.94 59.94 -15.60
C GLY A 22 -24.11 59.08 -15.11
N LEU A 23 -24.09 57.79 -15.46
CA LEU A 23 -25.02 56.79 -14.93
C LEU A 23 -25.11 56.95 -13.40
N THR A 24 -26.31 57.23 -12.90
CA THR A 24 -26.54 57.38 -11.47
C THR A 24 -26.52 55.98 -10.82
N ASN A 25 -26.26 55.89 -9.51
CA ASN A 25 -26.35 54.61 -8.78
C ASN A 25 -27.71 53.92 -8.98
N VAL A 26 -28.77 54.69 -9.22
CA VAL A 26 -30.12 54.19 -9.53
C VAL A 26 -30.19 53.47 -10.89
N ASP A 27 -29.37 53.88 -11.86
CA ASP A 27 -29.28 53.24 -13.18
C ASP A 27 -28.51 51.92 -13.12
N ILE A 28 -27.50 51.85 -12.24
CA ILE A 28 -26.75 50.62 -11.95
C ILE A 28 -27.65 49.60 -11.24
N ASP A 29 -28.43 50.02 -10.24
CA ASP A 29 -29.34 49.13 -9.51
C ASP A 29 -30.48 48.59 -10.40
N LYS A 30 -31.02 49.41 -11.32
CA LYS A 30 -31.99 48.96 -12.32
C LYS A 30 -31.37 47.97 -13.32
N LEU A 31 -30.13 48.20 -13.74
CA LEU A 31 -29.37 47.25 -14.56
C LEU A 31 -29.17 45.93 -13.81
N VAL A 32 -28.78 45.97 -12.54
CA VAL A 32 -28.60 44.76 -11.70
C VAL A 32 -29.91 44.00 -11.53
N LEU A 33 -31.05 44.68 -11.36
CA LEU A 33 -32.38 44.04 -11.23
C LEU A 33 -32.85 43.41 -12.56
N HIS A 34 -32.71 44.14 -13.67
CA HIS A 34 -33.03 43.63 -15.01
C HIS A 34 -32.17 42.39 -15.34
N TRP A 35 -30.91 42.42 -14.91
CA TRP A 35 -29.97 41.31 -15.05
C TRP A 35 -30.27 40.11 -14.15
N LYS A 36 -30.73 40.32 -12.92
CA LYS A 36 -31.19 39.23 -12.03
C LYS A 36 -32.36 38.47 -12.64
N HIS A 37 -33.27 39.17 -13.33
CA HIS A 37 -34.40 38.56 -14.02
C HIS A 37 -33.96 37.79 -15.28
N HIS A 38 -33.09 38.40 -16.10
CA HIS A 38 -32.62 37.78 -17.35
C HIS A 38 -31.65 36.61 -17.13
N ALA A 39 -30.83 36.65 -16.08
CA ALA A 39 -29.96 35.54 -15.70
C ALA A 39 -30.77 34.32 -15.21
N GLY A 40 -31.92 34.54 -14.58
CA GLY A 40 -32.87 33.49 -14.19
C GLY A 40 -33.46 32.72 -15.39
N GLU A 41 -33.65 33.40 -16.52
CA GLU A 41 -34.21 32.80 -17.75
C GLU A 41 -33.14 32.12 -18.63
N GLU A 42 -31.92 32.66 -18.71
CA GLU A 42 -30.77 32.04 -19.40
C GLU A 42 -30.27 30.76 -18.68
N LEU A 43 -30.46 30.69 -17.35
CA LEU A 43 -30.18 29.52 -16.51
C LEU A 43 -30.96 28.25 -16.92
N LEU A 44 -32.07 28.41 -17.65
CA LEU A 44 -32.90 27.29 -18.14
C LEU A 44 -32.48 26.77 -19.53
N ARG A 45 -31.61 27.50 -20.28
CA ARG A 45 -31.45 27.26 -21.73
C ARG A 45 -30.07 26.83 -22.22
N SER A 46 -28.99 26.86 -21.43
CA SER A 46 -27.65 26.74 -21.99
C SER A 46 -26.90 25.43 -21.66
N ASN A 47 -26.58 24.66 -22.71
CA ASN A 47 -25.57 23.61 -22.76
C ASN A 47 -24.24 24.28 -23.15
N ILE A 48 -23.22 24.32 -22.28
CA ILE A 48 -21.94 24.98 -22.59
C ILE A 48 -20.75 24.17 -22.05
N GLU A 49 -19.78 23.96 -22.94
CA GLU A 49 -18.56 23.16 -22.77
C GLU A 49 -17.56 23.74 -21.75
N GLU A 50 -16.74 22.83 -21.22
CA GLU A 50 -15.84 22.98 -20.08
C GLU A 50 -14.59 23.82 -20.40
N GLU A 51 -14.24 24.72 -19.49
CA GLU A 51 -12.87 25.25 -19.41
C GLU A 51 -12.60 25.58 -17.94
N THR A 52 -11.53 25.01 -17.41
CA THR A 52 -11.28 24.83 -15.98
C THR A 52 -10.51 26.02 -15.41
N ILE A 53 -11.11 26.75 -14.48
CA ILE A 53 -10.39 27.75 -13.67
C ILE A 53 -9.74 26.98 -12.51
N ARG A 54 -8.40 27.06 -12.39
CA ARG A 54 -7.68 26.48 -11.25
C ARG A 54 -8.01 27.25 -9.96
N CYS A 55 -8.60 26.57 -9.00
CA CYS A 55 -8.62 27.00 -7.60
C CYS A 55 -7.40 26.41 -6.88
N PRO A 56 -6.79 27.12 -5.90
CA PRO A 56 -5.75 26.56 -5.05
C PRO A 56 -6.27 25.36 -4.24
N ASP A 57 -5.44 24.32 -4.11
CA ASP A 57 -5.84 23.00 -3.60
C ASP A 57 -6.15 22.93 -2.08
N ASN A 58 -6.04 24.05 -1.34
CA ASN A 58 -6.08 24.05 0.13
C ASN A 58 -6.85 25.24 0.76
N MET A 59 -7.89 25.74 0.11
CA MET A 59 -8.73 26.81 0.67
C MET A 59 -9.88 26.18 1.48
N ASP A 60 -9.95 26.43 2.80
CA ASP A 60 -11.13 26.07 3.59
C ASP A 60 -12.33 26.99 3.28
N ASP A 61 -13.55 26.56 3.60
CA ASP A 61 -14.78 27.28 3.24
C ASP A 61 -14.79 28.72 3.79
N LYS A 62 -14.20 28.93 4.96
CA LYS A 62 -14.09 30.26 5.59
C LYS A 62 -13.13 31.16 4.81
N ALA A 63 -11.99 30.64 4.39
CA ALA A 63 -11.01 31.36 3.57
C ALA A 63 -11.61 31.72 2.21
N PHE A 64 -12.43 30.84 1.62
CA PHE A 64 -13.14 31.13 0.37
C PHE A 64 -14.14 32.28 0.54
N ASP A 65 -14.94 32.26 1.61
CA ASP A 65 -15.93 33.30 1.90
C ASP A 65 -15.30 34.65 2.23
N ASP A 66 -14.20 34.66 2.99
CA ASP A 66 -13.45 35.87 3.31
C ASP A 66 -12.79 36.47 2.04
N PHE A 67 -12.22 35.64 1.17
CA PHE A 67 -11.68 36.06 -0.13
C PHE A 67 -12.78 36.62 -1.05
N ALA A 68 -13.95 35.98 -1.10
CA ALA A 68 -15.08 36.48 -1.89
C ALA A 68 -15.59 37.83 -1.38
N ARG A 69 -15.61 38.04 -0.05
CA ARG A 69 -15.99 39.31 0.59
C ARG A 69 -14.97 40.41 0.30
N GLU A 70 -13.69 40.12 0.40
CA GLU A 70 -12.61 41.05 0.07
C GLU A 70 -12.63 41.46 -1.41
N CYS A 71 -12.93 40.52 -2.31
CA CYS A 71 -13.13 40.81 -3.74
C CYS A 71 -14.36 41.68 -4.03
N LEU A 72 -15.38 41.64 -3.17
CA LEU A 72 -16.60 42.46 -3.28
C LEU A 72 -16.42 43.87 -2.71
N GLU A 73 -15.57 44.02 -1.70
CA GLU A 73 -15.27 45.31 -1.04
C GLU A 73 -14.13 46.08 -1.73
N ALA A 74 -13.29 45.39 -2.52
CA ALA A 74 -12.25 46.02 -3.33
C ALA A 74 -12.87 46.99 -4.35
N THR A 75 -12.50 48.27 -4.28
CA THR A 75 -12.94 49.29 -5.23
C THR A 75 -12.33 48.96 -6.58
N PHE A 76 -13.14 48.45 -7.51
CA PHE A 76 -12.67 48.09 -8.84
C PHE A 76 -12.34 49.39 -9.59
N GLU A 77 -11.05 49.74 -9.70
CA GLU A 77 -10.62 50.87 -10.51
C GLU A 77 -10.94 50.56 -11.97
N ILE A 78 -11.98 51.22 -12.51
CA ILE A 78 -12.37 51.08 -13.91
C ILE A 78 -11.33 51.83 -14.75
N PRO A 79 -10.58 51.16 -15.64
CA PRO A 79 -9.62 51.84 -16.49
C PRO A 79 -10.33 52.91 -17.33
N SER A 80 -9.74 54.11 -17.41
CA SER A 80 -10.30 55.23 -18.18
C SER A 80 -10.46 54.97 -19.68
N SER A 81 -9.85 53.89 -20.18
CA SER A 81 -9.97 53.39 -21.55
C SER A 81 -11.21 52.52 -21.80
N TRP A 82 -11.93 52.11 -20.75
CA TRP A 82 -13.09 51.24 -20.89
C TRP A 82 -14.33 52.04 -21.24
N THR A 83 -15.03 51.61 -22.28
CA THR A 83 -16.36 52.12 -22.59
C THR A 83 -17.39 51.38 -21.73
N GLU A 84 -18.56 51.97 -21.59
CA GLU A 84 -19.70 51.35 -20.89
C GLU A 84 -20.00 49.93 -21.42
N THR A 85 -19.88 49.71 -22.73
CA THR A 85 -20.06 48.41 -23.36
C THR A 85 -18.99 47.40 -22.92
N THR A 86 -17.73 47.83 -22.81
CA THR A 86 -16.63 46.98 -22.31
C THR A 86 -16.86 46.58 -20.86
N ILE A 87 -17.31 47.51 -20.02
CA ILE A 87 -17.62 47.24 -18.60
C ILE A 87 -18.75 46.20 -18.50
N LYS A 88 -19.85 46.41 -19.24
CA LYS A 88 -20.99 45.47 -19.26
C LYS A 88 -20.59 44.08 -19.72
N GLN A 89 -19.75 43.97 -20.76
CA GLN A 89 -19.27 42.67 -21.24
C GLN A 89 -18.40 41.97 -20.20
N LYS A 90 -17.48 42.68 -19.54
CA LYS A 90 -16.64 42.10 -18.49
C LYS A 90 -17.45 41.63 -17.28
N LEU A 91 -18.49 42.38 -16.90
CA LEU A 91 -19.41 41.99 -15.85
C LEU A 91 -20.21 40.74 -16.24
N TYR A 92 -20.70 40.68 -17.48
CA TYR A 92 -21.36 39.49 -18.03
C TYR A 92 -20.49 38.24 -17.93
N ASP A 93 -19.25 38.34 -18.41
CA ASP A 93 -18.30 37.23 -18.42
C ASP A 93 -17.99 36.75 -17.00
N CYS A 94 -17.85 37.68 -16.04
CA CYS A 94 -17.62 37.38 -14.64
C CYS A 94 -18.81 36.62 -14.04
N VAL A 95 -20.02 37.14 -14.21
CA VAL A 95 -21.26 36.51 -13.70
C VAL A 95 -21.46 35.13 -14.32
N LYS A 96 -21.23 34.99 -15.63
CA LYS A 96 -21.31 33.71 -16.34
C LYS A 96 -20.34 32.66 -15.76
N LYS A 97 -19.10 33.06 -15.46
CA LYS A 97 -18.11 32.20 -14.79
C LYS A 97 -18.54 31.80 -13.38
N CYS A 98 -19.07 32.73 -12.59
CA CYS A 98 -19.57 32.46 -11.24
C CYS A 98 -20.75 31.47 -11.25
N ILE A 99 -21.69 31.62 -12.19
CA ILE A 99 -22.82 30.69 -12.34
C ILE A 99 -22.32 29.29 -12.72
N LYS A 100 -21.39 29.18 -13.67
CA LYS A 100 -20.79 27.89 -14.07
C LYS A 100 -20.10 27.20 -12.89
N LYS A 101 -19.34 27.95 -12.08
CA LYS A 101 -18.68 27.44 -10.88
C LYS A 101 -19.70 26.95 -9.85
N LYS A 102 -20.74 27.74 -9.57
CA LYS A 102 -21.83 27.36 -8.66
C LYS A 102 -22.49 26.05 -9.10
N TRP A 103 -22.78 25.89 -10.39
CA TRP A 103 -23.39 24.65 -10.91
C TRP A 103 -22.47 23.44 -10.78
N THR A 104 -21.17 23.64 -11.03
CA THR A 104 -20.16 22.59 -10.83
C THR A 104 -20.11 22.16 -9.37
N LEU A 105 -20.13 23.11 -8.43
CA LEU A 105 -20.17 22.82 -6.99
C LEU A 105 -21.44 22.05 -6.59
N VAL A 106 -22.61 22.46 -7.12
CA VAL A 106 -23.87 21.74 -6.89
C VAL A 106 -23.80 20.29 -7.41
N LYS A 107 -23.19 20.07 -8.58
CA LYS A 107 -22.97 18.72 -9.11
C LYS A 107 -22.00 17.88 -8.29
N MET A 108 -20.99 18.50 -7.67
CA MET A 108 -20.01 17.81 -6.85
C MET A 108 -20.56 17.45 -5.45
N GLY A 109 -21.61 18.12 -4.97
CA GLY A 109 -22.23 17.85 -3.67
C GLY A 109 -22.55 16.36 -3.43
N PRO A 110 -23.34 15.70 -4.29
CA PRO A 110 -23.64 14.27 -4.15
C PRO A 110 -22.39 13.36 -4.19
N VAL A 111 -21.38 13.75 -4.98
CA VAL A 111 -20.11 13.01 -5.06
C VAL A 111 -19.36 13.09 -3.73
N LEU A 112 -19.34 14.27 -3.11
CA LEU A 112 -18.71 14.48 -1.81
C LEU A 112 -19.43 13.73 -0.69
N GLU A 113 -20.77 13.71 -0.72
CA GLU A 113 -21.58 12.93 0.22
C GLU A 113 -21.29 11.43 0.11
N GLU A 114 -21.29 10.89 -1.11
CA GLU A 114 -21.00 9.46 -1.33
C GLU A 114 -19.54 9.12 -0.97
N HIS A 115 -18.57 9.99 -1.30
CA HIS A 115 -17.19 9.82 -0.87
C HIS A 115 -17.07 9.75 0.66
N ASN A 116 -17.73 10.65 1.38
CA ASN A 116 -17.73 10.66 2.85
C ASN A 116 -18.38 9.40 3.42
N ARG A 117 -19.47 8.93 2.81
CA ARG A 117 -20.15 7.68 3.17
C ARG A 117 -19.25 6.46 2.96
N LEU A 118 -18.57 6.38 1.80
CA LEU A 118 -17.64 5.31 1.48
C LEU A 118 -16.46 5.30 2.45
N ARG A 119 -15.88 6.47 2.76
CA ARG A 119 -14.81 6.62 3.75
C ARG A 119 -15.24 6.12 5.13
N ALA A 120 -16.46 6.43 5.57
CA ALA A 120 -16.98 5.92 6.85
C ALA A 120 -17.13 4.38 6.84
N LYS A 121 -17.63 3.82 5.74
CA LYS A 121 -17.77 2.36 5.57
C LYS A 121 -16.42 1.66 5.54
N GLU A 122 -15.43 2.23 4.87
CA GLU A 122 -14.05 1.72 4.82
C GLU A 122 -13.41 1.66 6.20
N GLN A 123 -13.58 2.72 7.01
CA GLN A 123 -13.11 2.74 8.40
C GLN A 123 -13.76 1.65 9.25
N GLU A 124 -15.06 1.43 9.10
CA GLU A 124 -15.79 0.39 9.84
C GLU A 124 -15.35 -1.02 9.41
N LEU A 125 -15.18 -1.27 8.11
CA LEU A 125 -14.65 -2.53 7.59
C LEU A 125 -13.24 -2.78 8.13
N THR A 126 -12.38 -1.77 8.15
CA THR A 126 -11.03 -1.87 8.71
C THR A 126 -11.05 -2.24 10.18
N LYS A 127 -11.94 -1.63 10.99
CA LYS A 127 -12.12 -1.98 12.40
C LYS A 127 -12.58 -3.43 12.58
N ARG A 128 -13.56 -3.88 11.78
CA ARG A 128 -14.07 -5.26 11.81
C ARG A 128 -12.99 -6.27 11.44
N GLN A 129 -12.23 -5.99 10.39
CA GLN A 129 -11.13 -6.84 9.93
C GLN A 129 -10.06 -6.97 11.02
N LYS A 130 -9.65 -5.87 11.66
CA LYS A 130 -8.71 -5.89 12.79
C LYS A 130 -9.23 -6.71 13.98
N LYS A 131 -10.52 -6.59 14.30
CA LYS A 131 -11.14 -7.35 15.39
C LYS A 131 -11.19 -8.85 15.08
N MET A 132 -11.53 -9.22 13.85
CA MET A 132 -11.56 -10.61 13.39
C MET A 132 -10.14 -11.21 13.40
N SER A 133 -9.18 -10.53 12.77
CA SER A 133 -7.77 -10.94 12.76
C SER A 133 -7.20 -11.14 14.17
N LYS A 134 -7.52 -10.25 15.12
CA LYS A 134 -7.11 -10.43 16.53
C LYS A 134 -7.71 -11.68 17.16
N LYS A 135 -8.98 -11.99 16.89
CA LYS A 135 -9.63 -13.21 17.39
C LYS A 135 -9.01 -14.47 16.80
N ASP A 136 -8.77 -14.48 15.49
CA ASP A 136 -8.15 -15.62 14.81
C ASP A 136 -6.72 -15.85 15.32
N LEU A 137 -5.95 -14.77 15.55
CA LEU A 137 -4.61 -14.87 16.12
C LEU A 137 -4.61 -15.52 17.50
N ILE A 138 -5.56 -15.14 18.37
CA ILE A 138 -5.71 -15.75 19.70
C ILE A 138 -6.06 -17.24 19.57
N ARG A 139 -7.05 -17.58 18.73
CA ARG A 139 -7.47 -18.98 18.51
C ARG A 139 -6.31 -19.84 18.02
N VAL A 140 -5.59 -19.38 17.00
CA VAL A 140 -4.44 -20.11 16.43
C VAL A 140 -3.32 -20.25 17.46
N ASN A 141 -3.06 -19.22 18.27
CA ASN A 141 -2.06 -19.30 19.33
C ASN A 141 -2.43 -20.35 20.40
N ASP A 142 -3.71 -20.43 20.77
CA ASP A 142 -4.20 -21.44 21.72
C ASP A 142 -4.09 -22.86 21.14
N GLU A 143 -4.42 -23.05 19.86
CA GLU A 143 -4.25 -24.33 19.15
C GLU A 143 -2.77 -24.75 19.08
N VAL A 144 -1.87 -23.82 18.74
CA VAL A 144 -0.43 -24.08 18.70
C VAL A 144 0.10 -24.49 20.07
N GLU A 145 -0.35 -23.84 21.15
CA GLU A 145 0.07 -24.19 22.51
C GLU A 145 -0.45 -25.58 22.93
N GLN A 146 -1.67 -25.95 22.54
CA GLN A 146 -2.20 -27.29 22.78
C GLN A 146 -1.40 -28.36 22.04
N GLU A 147 -1.09 -28.14 20.76
CA GLU A 147 -0.30 -29.08 19.96
C GLU A 147 1.14 -29.21 20.50
N ARG A 148 1.77 -28.11 20.93
CA ARG A 148 3.08 -28.15 21.60
C ARG A 148 3.07 -29.04 22.84
N LYS A 149 2.00 -28.99 23.65
CA LYS A 149 1.85 -29.86 24.82
C LYS A 149 1.71 -31.32 24.42
N LYS A 150 0.87 -31.63 23.42
CA LYS A 150 0.69 -32.99 22.91
C LYS A 150 2.00 -33.58 22.38
N VAL A 151 2.75 -32.81 21.59
CA VAL A 151 4.07 -33.23 21.07
C VAL A 151 5.01 -33.57 22.23
N LYS A 152 5.08 -32.70 23.24
CA LYS A 152 5.94 -32.93 24.41
C LYS A 152 5.55 -34.20 25.19
N ASP A 153 4.27 -34.49 25.31
CA ASP A 153 3.80 -35.69 26.01
C ASP A 153 4.03 -36.96 25.18
N LEU A 154 3.82 -36.92 23.86
CA LEU A 154 4.16 -38.01 22.95
C LEU A 154 5.66 -38.32 22.93
N GLU A 155 6.51 -37.29 22.93
CA GLU A 155 7.97 -37.46 23.03
C GLU A 155 8.39 -38.15 24.33
N ARG A 156 7.75 -37.80 25.46
CA ARG A 156 8.00 -38.48 26.74
C ARG A 156 7.58 -39.95 26.69
N GLN A 157 6.41 -40.24 26.12
CA GLN A 157 5.93 -41.61 25.96
C GLN A 157 6.86 -42.42 25.06
N LEU A 158 7.30 -41.85 23.93
CA LEU A 158 8.26 -42.50 23.02
C LEU A 158 9.58 -42.82 23.72
N LYS A 159 10.13 -41.89 24.49
CA LYS A 159 11.36 -42.14 25.27
C LYS A 159 11.17 -43.26 26.29
N GLN A 160 10.04 -43.29 26.98
CA GLN A 160 9.74 -44.34 27.95
C GLN A 160 9.60 -45.71 27.29
N ILE A 161 8.82 -45.80 26.20
CA ILE A 161 8.63 -47.03 25.42
C ILE A 161 9.97 -47.51 24.85
N ALA A 162 10.81 -46.61 24.33
CA ALA A 162 12.14 -46.96 23.81
C ALA A 162 13.02 -47.58 24.92
N LYS A 163 13.01 -47.00 26.12
CA LYS A 163 13.74 -47.52 27.27
C LYS A 163 13.22 -48.89 27.72
N GLU A 164 11.91 -49.07 27.74
CA GLU A 164 11.29 -50.36 28.08
C GLU A 164 11.59 -51.43 27.04
N LYS A 165 11.51 -51.09 25.75
CA LYS A 165 11.91 -51.97 24.65
C LYS A 165 13.34 -52.44 24.83
N GLU A 166 14.28 -51.52 25.07
CA GLU A 166 15.70 -51.84 25.24
C GLU A 166 15.94 -52.75 26.44
N TYR A 167 15.32 -52.44 27.58
CA TYR A 167 15.40 -53.26 28.78
C TYR A 167 14.87 -54.69 28.54
N LEU A 168 13.71 -54.82 27.89
CA LEU A 168 13.12 -56.12 27.58
C LEU A 168 13.96 -56.92 26.58
N LEU A 169 14.49 -56.28 25.55
CA LEU A 169 15.40 -56.90 24.58
C LEU A 169 16.66 -57.43 25.25
N THR A 170 17.30 -56.62 26.10
CA THR A 170 18.49 -57.04 26.87
C THR A 170 18.17 -58.24 27.76
N ARG A 171 17.05 -58.17 28.50
CA ARG A 171 16.64 -59.26 29.40
C ARG A 171 16.31 -60.54 28.64
N LEU A 172 15.61 -60.43 27.51
CA LEU A 172 15.26 -61.58 26.67
C LEU A 172 16.50 -62.22 26.07
N THR A 173 17.44 -61.44 25.56
CA THR A 173 18.72 -61.92 25.01
C THR A 173 19.51 -62.67 26.07
N LYS A 174 19.57 -62.15 27.30
CA LYS A 174 20.22 -62.84 28.43
C LYS A 174 19.55 -64.19 28.75
N ILE A 175 18.22 -64.25 28.76
CA ILE A 175 17.47 -65.49 29.03
C ILE A 175 17.64 -66.49 27.88
N ALA A 176 17.62 -66.02 26.63
CA ALA A 176 17.82 -66.86 25.45
C ALA A 176 19.23 -67.46 25.44
N GLY A 177 20.26 -66.63 25.66
CA GLY A 177 21.64 -67.08 25.81
C GLY A 177 21.81 -68.08 26.94
N SER A 178 21.27 -67.80 28.13
CA SER A 178 21.38 -68.72 29.26
C SER A 178 20.65 -70.04 29.03
N LYS A 179 19.53 -70.06 28.30
CA LYS A 179 18.83 -71.31 27.94
C LYS A 179 19.57 -72.12 26.88
N LEU A 180 20.26 -71.47 25.95
CA LEU A 180 21.06 -72.14 24.92
C LEU A 180 22.31 -72.80 25.51
N THR A 181 22.92 -72.22 26.53
CA THR A 181 24.15 -72.74 27.15
C THR A 181 23.92 -73.66 28.35
N ASN A 182 22.73 -73.62 28.97
CA ASN A 182 22.41 -74.49 30.10
C ASN A 182 22.32 -75.96 29.66
N ASN A 183 23.16 -76.82 30.26
CA ASN A 183 23.38 -78.24 29.90
C ASN A 183 23.97 -78.49 28.50
N ASN A 184 24.54 -77.48 27.83
CA ASN A 184 25.20 -77.68 26.55
C ASN A 184 26.48 -76.83 26.44
N PRO A 185 27.58 -77.22 27.13
CA PRO A 185 28.83 -76.45 27.16
C PRO A 185 29.53 -76.35 25.80
N ASP A 186 29.16 -77.19 24.82
CA ASP A 186 29.69 -77.17 23.46
C ASP A 186 29.00 -76.13 22.56
N ILE A 187 27.89 -75.51 23.00
CA ILE A 187 27.26 -74.40 22.27
C ILE A 187 28.03 -73.11 22.57
N ALA A 188 28.65 -72.55 21.53
CA ALA A 188 29.37 -71.29 21.58
C ALA A 188 28.51 -70.17 22.19
N ASP A 189 29.10 -69.37 23.10
CA ASP A 189 28.43 -68.22 23.69
C ASP A 189 28.06 -67.23 22.59
N LEU A 190 26.75 -67.11 22.33
CA LEU A 190 26.27 -66.24 21.27
C LEU A 190 26.34 -64.74 21.62
N ASN A 191 26.70 -64.39 22.86
CA ASN A 191 27.01 -63.02 23.25
C ASN A 191 28.52 -62.70 23.17
N ASP A 192 29.38 -63.65 22.82
CA ASP A 192 30.80 -63.36 22.65
C ASP A 192 31.03 -62.56 21.36
N ASP A 193 31.45 -61.32 21.56
CA ASP A 193 31.72 -60.34 20.51
C ASP A 193 32.98 -60.65 19.69
N ASN A 194 33.81 -61.59 20.18
CA ASN A 194 35.03 -62.07 19.54
C ASN A 194 34.86 -63.47 18.94
N ARG A 195 33.66 -64.05 18.92
CA ARG A 195 33.43 -65.34 18.25
C ARG A 195 33.72 -65.24 16.75
N PRO A 196 34.22 -66.31 16.09
CA PRO A 196 34.62 -66.26 14.68
C PRO A 196 33.56 -65.68 13.73
N THR A 197 32.29 -66.04 13.91
CA THR A 197 31.19 -65.53 13.09
C THR A 197 30.94 -64.04 13.31
N LYS A 198 31.06 -63.53 14.55
CA LYS A 198 30.87 -62.11 14.83
C LYS A 198 32.04 -61.27 14.32
N LEU A 199 33.26 -61.80 14.40
CA LEU A 199 34.41 -61.19 13.76
C LEU A 199 34.21 -61.12 12.25
N ALA A 200 33.76 -62.20 11.61
CA ALA A 200 33.45 -62.20 10.19
C ALA A 200 32.38 -61.16 9.81
N GLU A 201 31.31 -61.01 10.60
CA GLU A 201 30.31 -59.95 10.44
C GLU A 201 30.93 -58.54 10.58
N LYS A 202 31.73 -58.31 11.62
CA LYS A 202 32.40 -57.01 11.87
C LYS A 202 33.36 -56.65 10.74
N PHE A 203 34.13 -57.61 10.23
CA PHE A 203 34.98 -57.40 9.06
C PHE A 203 34.16 -57.15 7.79
N GLY A 204 33.03 -57.84 7.62
CA GLY A 204 32.10 -57.57 6.51
C GLY A 204 31.56 -56.15 6.55
N GLN A 205 31.06 -55.70 7.70
CA GLN A 205 30.56 -54.32 7.90
C GLN A 205 31.65 -53.26 7.69
N LEU A 206 32.89 -53.54 8.09
CA LEU A 206 34.00 -52.63 7.82
C LEU A 206 34.21 -52.40 6.32
N TYR A 207 34.06 -53.43 5.49
CA TYR A 207 34.19 -53.32 4.04
C TYR A 207 32.94 -52.74 3.37
N ASP A 208 31.75 -53.13 3.81
CA ASP A 208 30.50 -52.71 3.18
C ASP A 208 30.13 -51.27 3.55
N ASP A 209 30.24 -50.89 4.84
CA ASP A 209 29.79 -49.60 5.34
C ASP A 209 30.97 -48.60 5.35
N GLU A 210 31.91 -48.77 6.28
CA GLU A 210 32.91 -47.74 6.60
C GLU A 210 33.94 -47.52 5.49
N TRP A 211 34.36 -48.58 4.80
CA TRP A 211 35.29 -48.48 3.69
C TRP A 211 34.64 -47.84 2.47
N THR A 212 33.38 -48.21 2.17
CA THR A 212 32.62 -47.61 1.07
C THR A 212 32.39 -46.13 1.31
N ASP A 213 31.91 -45.75 2.49
CA ASP A 213 31.66 -44.34 2.86
C ASP A 213 32.94 -43.51 2.79
N SER A 214 34.05 -44.05 3.31
CA SER A 214 35.35 -43.37 3.25
C SER A 214 35.89 -43.22 1.83
N MET A 215 35.65 -44.22 0.97
CA MET A 215 36.06 -44.18 -0.42
C MET A 215 35.23 -43.16 -1.22
N GLU A 216 33.92 -43.12 -1.00
CA GLU A 216 33.01 -42.13 -1.59
C GLU A 216 33.40 -40.71 -1.18
N GLU A 217 33.67 -40.47 0.10
CA GLU A 217 34.09 -39.14 0.58
C GLU A 217 35.43 -38.69 -0.04
N LEU A 218 36.39 -39.60 -0.23
CA LEU A 218 37.70 -39.27 -0.79
C LEU A 218 37.66 -39.06 -2.32
N THR A 219 36.79 -39.77 -3.04
CA THR A 219 36.73 -39.75 -4.52
C THR A 219 35.66 -38.81 -5.05
N GLU A 220 34.52 -38.72 -4.38
CA GLU A 220 33.36 -37.93 -4.80
C GLU A 220 33.18 -36.64 -3.99
N GLY A 221 33.81 -36.56 -2.80
CA GLY A 221 33.83 -35.38 -1.95
C GLY A 221 34.80 -34.29 -2.41
N GLU A 222 35.25 -33.43 -1.48
CA GLU A 222 36.05 -32.23 -1.81
C GLU A 222 37.45 -32.55 -2.34
N LEU A 223 38.04 -33.67 -1.93
CA LEU A 223 39.42 -34.05 -2.26
C LEU A 223 39.57 -34.61 -3.68
N ARG A 224 38.50 -35.21 -4.24
CA ARG A 224 38.43 -35.81 -5.58
C ARG A 224 39.68 -36.61 -5.98
N LEU A 225 40.14 -37.46 -5.06
CA LEU A 225 41.30 -38.31 -5.32
C LEU A 225 40.93 -39.35 -6.38
N ASP A 226 41.90 -39.74 -7.21
CA ASP A 226 41.74 -40.94 -8.01
C ASP A 226 41.79 -42.19 -7.12
N ASP A 227 41.14 -43.26 -7.56
CA ASP A 227 40.98 -44.49 -6.76
C ASP A 227 42.31 -45.01 -6.20
N ARG A 228 43.40 -44.90 -6.97
CA ARG A 228 44.71 -45.40 -6.53
C ARG A 228 45.28 -44.57 -5.39
N ALA A 229 45.11 -43.26 -5.43
CA ALA A 229 45.51 -42.35 -4.36
C ALA A 229 44.65 -42.54 -3.10
N ALA A 230 43.33 -42.67 -3.25
CA ALA A 230 42.40 -42.91 -2.14
C ALA A 230 42.67 -44.26 -1.44
N ILE A 231 42.83 -45.35 -2.21
CA ILE A 231 43.21 -46.67 -1.65
C ILE A 231 44.55 -46.60 -0.94
N GLY A 232 45.54 -45.92 -1.53
CA GLY A 232 46.86 -45.74 -0.91
C GLY A 232 46.79 -44.98 0.41
N PHE A 233 45.90 -43.99 0.51
CA PHE A 233 45.67 -43.23 1.74
C PHE A 233 45.02 -44.08 2.83
N LEU A 234 43.95 -44.83 2.51
CA LEU A 234 43.26 -45.70 3.45
C LEU A 234 44.15 -46.84 3.95
N LEU A 235 44.92 -47.49 3.07
CA LEU A 235 45.89 -48.52 3.46
C LEU A 235 46.96 -47.97 4.41
N ARG A 236 47.41 -46.72 4.20
CA ARG A 236 48.37 -46.08 5.09
C ARG A 236 47.81 -45.85 6.49
N ILE A 237 46.51 -45.66 6.65
CA ILE A 237 45.87 -45.50 7.96
C ILE A 237 45.83 -46.82 8.73
N ILE A 238 45.54 -47.92 8.02
CA ILE A 238 45.32 -49.23 8.64
C ILE A 238 46.63 -49.97 8.94
N MET A 239 47.69 -49.71 8.17
CA MET A 239 49.00 -50.37 8.33
C MET A 239 49.97 -49.66 9.29
N VAL A 240 49.46 -48.75 10.15
CA VAL A 240 50.23 -48.14 11.27
C VAL A 240 50.26 -49.09 12.46
#